data_AF-A0ABD5RZL9-F1
#
_entry.id   AF-A0ABD5RZL9-F1
#
_cell.length_a   1.000
_cell.length_b   1.000
_cell.length_c   1.000
_cell.angle_alpha   90.00
_cell.angle_beta   90.00
_cell.angle_gamma   90.00
#
_symmetry.space_group_name_H-M   'P 1'
#
loop_
_entity.id
_entity.type
_entity.pdbx_description
1 polymer ?
#
loop_
_entity_poly.entity_id
_entity_poly.type
_entity_poly.pdbx_seq_one_letter_code
_entity_poly.pdbx_strand_id
1 'polypeptide(L)'
;MWPWEHVAVGYIAYSLLSRTPVARRPGRRESVAVVLGALGPDLIDKPLSWGLGLFADGYSMGHSVFFAVPLALAAVVVGVRLGER
;
A
#
# COMPACT_ATOMS: atom_id res chain seq x y z
N MET A 1 -13.75 1.66 -1.29
CA MET A 1 -13.27 3.01 -0.96
C MET A 1 -12.86 3.71 -2.23
N TRP A 2 -13.24 4.97 -2.41
CA TRP A 2 -12.78 5.76 -3.54
C TRP A 2 -11.36 6.30 -3.33
N PRO A 3 -10.60 6.61 -4.40
CA PRO A 3 -9.22 7.09 -4.24
C PRO A 3 -9.10 8.31 -3.32
N TRP A 4 -10.07 9.22 -3.36
CA TRP A 4 -10.09 10.41 -2.51
C TRP A 4 -10.34 10.11 -1.03
N GLU A 5 -10.98 8.98 -0.70
CA GLU A 5 -11.17 8.57 0.70
C GLU A 5 -9.82 8.23 1.34
N HIS A 6 -8.91 7.57 0.62
CA HIS A 6 -7.54 7.32 1.09
C HIS A 6 -6.77 8.61 1.32
N VAL A 7 -6.95 9.62 0.47
CA VAL A 7 -6.34 10.95 0.67
C VAL A 7 -6.92 11.64 1.90
N ALA A 8 -8.24 11.60 2.09
CA ALA A 8 -8.90 12.21 3.24
C ALA A 8 -8.45 11.56 4.55
N VAL A 9 -8.45 10.23 4.63
CA VAL A 9 -7.96 9.48 5.78
C VAL A 9 -6.46 9.76 6.02
N GLY A 10 -5.65 9.76 4.96
CA GLY A 10 -4.23 10.08 5.03
C GLY A 10 -3.98 11.50 5.55
N TYR A 11 -4.75 12.48 5.12
CA TYR A 11 -4.66 13.87 5.61
C TYR A 11 -5.02 13.98 7.09
N ILE A 12 -6.10 13.32 7.53
CA ILE A 12 -6.49 13.30 8.94
C ILE A 12 -5.39 12.66 9.79
N ALA A 13 -4.90 11.48 9.39
CA ALA A 13 -3.80 10.79 10.09
C ALA A 13 -2.54 11.65 10.15
N TYR A 14 -2.16 12.29 9.04
CA TYR A 14 -1.03 13.20 8.94
C TYR A 14 -1.16 14.40 9.87
N SER A 15 -2.36 15.02 9.92
CA SER A 15 -2.66 16.16 10.78
C SER A 15 -2.57 15.79 12.26
N LEU A 16 -3.06 14.59 12.63
CA LEU A 16 -2.95 14.07 14.00
C LEU A 16 -1.49 13.79 14.38
N LEU A 17 -0.72 13.11 13.52
CA LEU A 17 0.70 12.85 13.77
C LEU A 17 1.48 14.15 13.98
N SER A 18 1.23 15.15 13.13
CA SER A 18 1.91 16.45 13.19
C SER A 18 1.67 17.24 14.49
N ARG A 19 0.65 16.86 15.27
CA ARG A 19 0.32 17.46 16.58
C ARG A 19 0.95 16.70 17.75
N THR A 20 1.54 15.53 17.53
CA THR A 20 2.14 14.76 18.62
C THR A 20 3.52 15.32 18.98
N PRO A 21 3.84 15.52 20.28
CA PRO A 21 5.12 16.10 20.71
C PRO A 21 6.35 15.26 20.36
N VAL A 22 6.15 13.95 20.13
CA VAL A 22 7.20 12.97 19.86
C VAL A 22 7.44 12.79 18.35
N ALA A 23 6.47 13.15 17.50
CA ALA A 23 6.66 13.05 16.06
C ALA A 23 7.39 14.27 15.51
N ARG A 24 8.52 14.02 14.85
CA ARG A 24 9.12 15.01 13.95
C ARG A 24 8.11 15.32 12.84
N ARG A 25 7.93 16.60 12.50
CA ARG A 25 7.10 17.01 11.36
C ARG A 25 7.55 16.24 10.11
N PRO A 26 6.64 15.52 9.42
CA PRO A 26 7.03 14.80 8.22
C PRO A 26 7.58 15.78 7.18
N GLY A 27 8.69 15.41 6.54
CA GLY A 27 9.25 16.20 5.45
C GLY A 27 8.45 16.04 4.16
N ARG A 28 8.87 16.78 3.14
CA ARG A 28 8.24 16.74 1.80
C ARG A 28 8.29 15.34 1.19
N ARG A 29 9.38 14.60 1.40
CA ARG A 29 9.59 13.28 0.80
C ARG A 29 8.69 12.22 1.44
N GLU A 30 8.61 12.25 2.77
CA GLU A 30 7.78 11.38 3.58
C GLU A 30 6.30 11.59 3.26
N SER A 31 5.88 12.85 3.10
CA SER A 31 4.52 13.20 2.69
C SER A 31 4.18 12.64 1.31
N VAL A 32 5.09 12.76 0.34
CA VAL A 32 4.92 12.17 -1.00
C VAL A 32 4.85 10.65 -0.92
N ALA A 33 5.72 10.01 -0.14
CA ALA A 33 5.72 8.56 0.02
C ALA A 33 4.38 8.05 0.62
N VAL A 34 3.82 8.76 1.59
CA VAL A 34 2.51 8.43 2.18
C VAL A 34 1.40 8.53 1.14
N VAL A 35 1.38 9.60 0.33
CA VAL A 35 0.38 9.77 -0.73
C VAL A 35 0.50 8.68 -1.80
N LEU A 36 1.72 8.37 -2.23
CA LEU A 36 1.97 7.30 -3.20
C LEU A 36 1.57 5.93 -2.64
N GLY A 37 1.87 5.65 -1.37
CA GLY A 37 1.45 4.40 -0.72
C GLY A 37 -0.06 4.30 -0.56
N ALA A 38 -0.73 5.39 -0.23
CA ALA A 38 -2.18 5.43 -0.05
C ALA A 38 -2.97 5.31 -1.36
N LEU A 39 -2.42 5.80 -2.47
CA LEU A 39 -3.09 5.81 -3.78
C LEU A 39 -2.60 4.74 -4.75
N GLY A 40 -1.35 4.27 -4.60
CA GLY A 40 -0.71 3.35 -5.54
C GLY A 40 -1.53 2.09 -5.83
N PRO A 41 -1.99 1.35 -4.81
CA PRO A 41 -2.82 0.15 -5.01
C PRO A 41 -4.11 0.45 -5.78
N ASP A 42 -4.78 1.54 -5.42
CA ASP A 42 -6.03 2.00 -6.03
C ASP A 42 -5.88 2.40 -7.50
N LEU A 43 -4.75 3.01 -7.86
CA LEU A 43 -4.45 3.41 -9.24
C LEU A 43 -4.26 2.21 -10.16
N ILE A 44 -3.98 1.02 -9.60
CA ILE A 44 -3.87 -0.23 -10.35
C ILE A 44 -5.23 -0.93 -10.35
N ASP A 45 -5.81 -1.15 -9.17
CA ASP A 45 -6.98 -2.00 -9.02
C ASP A 45 -8.24 -1.40 -9.64
N LYS A 46 -8.41 -0.07 -9.55
CA LYS A 46 -9.63 0.58 -10.05
C LYS A 46 -9.73 0.62 -11.57
N PRO A 47 -8.67 0.96 -12.33
CA PRO A 47 -8.74 0.83 -13.79
C PRO A 47 -9.00 -0.61 -14.24
N LEU A 48 -8.37 -1.59 -13.59
CA LEU A 48 -8.53 -3.00 -13.93
C LEU A 48 -9.94 -3.52 -13.63
N SER A 49 -10.55 -3.10 -12.51
CA SER A 49 -11.90 -3.49 -12.14
C SER A 49 -12.97 -2.65 -12.84
N TRP A 50 -12.98 -1.33 -12.64
CA TRP A 50 -14.07 -0.45 -13.09
C TRP A 50 -13.97 -0.06 -14.56
N GLY A 51 -12.75 0.06 -15.08
CA GLY A 51 -12.52 0.42 -16.48
C GLY A 51 -12.55 -0.79 -17.41
N LEU A 52 -11.76 -1.82 -17.06
CA LEU A 52 -11.55 -2.99 -17.91
C LEU A 52 -12.40 -4.22 -17.54
N GLY A 53 -13.05 -4.22 -16.36
CA GLY A 53 -13.90 -5.34 -15.93
C GLY A 53 -13.15 -6.65 -15.66
N LEU A 54 -11.82 -6.60 -15.47
CA LEU A 54 -10.99 -7.79 -15.29
C LEU A 54 -11.16 -8.42 -13.91
N PHE A 55 -11.55 -7.62 -12.91
CA PHE A 55 -11.80 -8.08 -11.54
C PHE A 55 -13.18 -7.62 -11.08
N ALA A 56 -13.88 -8.51 -10.37
CA ALA A 56 -15.20 -8.24 -9.83
C ALA A 56 -15.17 -7.10 -8.78
N ASP A 57 -14.08 -7.01 -8.02
CA ASP A 57 -13.91 -6.05 -6.94
C ASP A 57 -12.84 -5.00 -7.27
N GLY A 58 -13.01 -3.79 -6.74
CA GLY A 58 -12.05 -2.68 -6.85
C GLY A 58 -10.79 -2.83 -5.99
N TYR A 59 -10.54 -4.03 -5.46
CA TYR A 59 -9.40 -4.41 -4.64
C TYR A 59 -8.87 -5.74 -5.18
N SER A 60 -7.66 -5.76 -5.76
CA SER A 60 -7.15 -6.92 -6.48
C SER A 60 -5.63 -7.07 -6.35
N MET A 61 -4.92 -7.15 -7.47
CA MET A 61 -3.46 -7.33 -7.54
C MET A 61 -2.68 -6.20 -6.86
N GLY A 62 -3.12 -4.95 -7.03
CA GLY A 62 -2.46 -3.76 -6.46
C GLY A 62 -2.38 -3.81 -4.94
N HIS A 63 -3.44 -4.25 -4.26
CA HIS A 63 -3.42 -4.44 -2.80
C HIS A 63 -2.69 -5.73 -2.39
N SER A 64 -2.75 -6.78 -3.20
CA SER A 64 -2.20 -8.09 -2.85
C SER A 64 -0.67 -8.17 -2.98
N VAL A 65 -0.07 -7.40 -3.90
CA VAL A 65 1.38 -7.48 -4.18
C VAL A 65 2.26 -7.20 -2.96
N PHE A 66 1.81 -6.29 -2.09
CA PHE A 66 2.53 -5.92 -0.87
C PHE A 66 2.59 -7.04 0.17
N PHE A 67 1.71 -8.04 0.08
CA PHE A 67 1.76 -9.23 0.91
C PHE A 67 2.37 -10.42 0.15
N ALA A 68 1.96 -10.62 -1.10
CA ALA A 68 2.36 -11.75 -1.92
C ALA A 68 3.87 -11.77 -2.20
N VAL A 69 4.50 -10.62 -2.51
CA VAL A 69 5.93 -10.57 -2.81
C VAL A 69 6.79 -10.89 -1.58
N PRO A 70 6.62 -10.25 -0.41
CA PRO A 70 7.36 -10.62 0.79
C PRO A 70 7.14 -12.09 1.20
N LEU A 71 5.90 -12.59 1.11
CA LEU A 71 5.59 -13.98 1.44
C LEU A 71 6.30 -14.97 0.51
N ALA A 72 6.29 -14.71 -0.80
CA ALA A 72 6.98 -15.55 -1.78
C ALA A 72 8.49 -15.56 -1.54
N LEU A 73 9.10 -14.40 -1.27
CA LEU A 73 10.52 -14.32 -0.90
C LEU A 73 10.83 -15.12 0.36
N ALA A 74 10.00 -14.99 1.40
CA ALA A 74 10.15 -15.76 2.63
C ALA A 74 10.07 -17.27 2.37
N ALA A 75 9.11 -17.72 1.56
CA ALA A 75 8.96 -19.12 1.19
C ALA A 75 10.17 -19.65 0.42
N VAL A 76 10.73 -18.88 -0.52
CA VAL A 76 11.97 -19.23 -1.24
C VAL A 76 13.14 -19.37 -0.26
N VAL A 77 13.32 -18.41 0.63
CA VAL A 77 14.40 -18.45 1.63
C VAL A 77 14.26 -19.69 2.53
N VAL A 78 13.05 -19.98 3.01
CA VAL A 78 12.80 -21.19 3.83
C VAL A 78 13.07 -22.45 3.02
N GLY A 79 12.61 -22.53 1.79
CA GLY A 79 12.84 -23.68 0.90
C GLY A 79 14.33 -23.93 0.67
N VAL A 80 15.10 -22.89 0.36
CA VAL A 80 16.57 -22.99 0.24
C VAL A 80 17.19 -23.47 1.55
N ARG A 81 16.80 -22.89 2.70
CA ARG A 81 17.36 -23.29 4.01
C ARG A 81 17.01 -24.72 4.42
N LEU A 82 15.89 -25.26 3.96
CA LEU A 82 15.48 -26.65 4.22
C LEU A 82 16.11 -27.64 3.24
N GLY A 83 16.37 -27.24 2.00
CA GLY A 83 17.05 -28.08 1.00
C GLY A 83 18.57 -28.20 1.21
N GLU A 84 19.17 -27.24 1.93
CA GLU A 84 20.58 -27.27 2.34
C GLU A 84 20.84 -28.11 3.62
N ARG A 85 19.82 -28.77 4.18
CA ARG A 85 19.91 -29.69 5.33
C ARG A 85 19.75 -31.13 4.90
#